data_AF-A0A1H6VY39-F1
#
_entry.id   AF-A0A1H6VY39-F1
#
_cell.length_a   1.000
_cell.length_b   1.000
_cell.length_c   1.000
_cell.angle_alpha   90.00
_cell.angle_beta   90.00
_cell.angle_gamma   90.00
#
_symmetry.space_group_name_H-M   'P 1'
#
loop_
_entity.id
_entity.type
_entity.pdbx_description
1 polymer ?
#
loop_
_entity_poly.entity_id
_entity_poly.type
_entity_poly.pdbx_seq_one_letter_code
_entity_poly.pdbx_strand_id
1 'polypeptide(L)'
;MLLNILNQKRGEKKVNIPISFFTWIVAALPIIVLLVMMLRFQWGAEKAAPLGLIIAFISGMAVFDASFQLVFLEALKGVWSAITVLIIVWTAILLYEVVNEANAFEVFRVEMKKISPNELLQVLIFGWVFISFLMGITGFGVPVAIGAPLLVGIGVSPIWAVFIPLIGHAWGNTFGTLAVAWDALVLQTNIGDNSELLLSTALWAAIFIWIWNFISGIAICWVYGKKEAVKKGLLAVIIISTIQGGGQLILSQFNQTIAAFIPATIALIVALFLGKTKTYGNPWRMQGSKIMDRENNVQDDEDYPDMKLSQAFVPYFILSAITLFVLLIQPVKNYLGQVSVGFPFPETSTGYGFVNEAAEKFSPLAPFTHASLFLALASLLGFFIL
;
A
#
# COMPACT_ATOMS: atom_id res chain seq x y z
N MET A 1 9.31 -21.80 -18.72
CA MET A 1 10.12 -20.55 -18.79
C MET A 1 10.64 -20.14 -17.41
N LEU A 2 9.78 -19.95 -16.39
CA LEU A 2 10.18 -19.75 -14.98
C LEU A 2 11.12 -20.83 -14.43
N LEU A 3 10.87 -22.11 -14.75
CA LEU A 3 11.74 -23.24 -14.38
C LEU A 3 13.12 -23.25 -15.06
N ASN A 4 13.25 -22.66 -16.25
CA ASN A 4 14.54 -22.61 -16.97
C ASN A 4 15.39 -21.44 -16.50
N ILE A 5 14.77 -20.31 -16.11
CA ILE A 5 15.48 -19.14 -15.58
C ILE A 5 16.12 -19.45 -14.22
N LEU A 6 15.48 -20.28 -13.39
CA LEU A 6 16.07 -20.78 -12.13
C LEU A 6 17.28 -21.71 -12.34
N ASN A 7 17.38 -22.37 -13.49
CA ASN A 7 18.45 -23.33 -13.78
C ASN A 7 19.67 -22.70 -14.45
N GLN A 8 19.55 -21.53 -15.07
CA GLN A 8 20.60 -20.99 -15.95
C GLN A 8 21.72 -20.23 -15.21
N LYS A 9 21.57 -19.96 -13.90
CA LYS A 9 22.58 -19.28 -13.06
C LYS A 9 23.32 -20.19 -12.06
N ARG A 10 23.15 -21.51 -12.12
CA ARG A 10 23.80 -22.44 -11.17
C ARG A 10 25.06 -23.09 -11.75
N GLY A 11 26.16 -22.35 -11.71
CA GLY A 11 27.49 -22.98 -11.62
C GLY A 11 27.66 -23.55 -10.20
N GLU A 12 27.87 -24.86 -10.10
CA GLU A 12 28.49 -25.57 -8.95
C GLU A 12 27.78 -25.56 -7.57
N LYS A 13 26.59 -26.19 -7.51
CA LYS A 13 26.14 -27.18 -6.50
C LYS A 13 24.66 -27.47 -6.78
N LYS A 14 24.31 -28.73 -7.03
CA LYS A 14 22.91 -29.12 -7.27
C LYS A 14 22.11 -28.94 -5.97
N VAL A 15 21.40 -27.81 -5.84
CA VAL A 15 20.39 -27.65 -4.80
C VAL A 15 19.33 -28.72 -5.02
N ASN A 16 19.25 -29.66 -4.08
CA ASN A 16 18.42 -30.86 -4.22
C ASN A 16 17.25 -30.83 -3.24
N ILE A 17 16.52 -29.71 -3.22
CA ILE A 17 15.30 -29.60 -2.42
C ILE A 17 14.23 -30.47 -3.09
N PRO A 18 13.66 -31.47 -2.41
CA PRO A 18 12.63 -32.34 -2.99
C PRO A 18 11.36 -31.53 -3.22
N ILE A 19 11.13 -31.07 -4.46
CA ILE A 19 9.93 -30.30 -4.82
C ILE A 19 8.75 -31.27 -4.86
N SER A 20 7.99 -31.33 -3.77
CA SER A 20 6.80 -32.18 -3.62
C SER A 20 5.64 -31.37 -3.05
N PHE A 21 4.41 -31.83 -3.26
CA PHE A 21 3.24 -31.17 -2.66
C PHE A 21 3.37 -31.01 -1.13
N PHE A 22 4.01 -31.99 -0.48
CA PHE A 22 4.33 -31.94 0.95
C PHE A 22 5.23 -30.74 1.31
N THR A 23 6.36 -30.55 0.62
CA THR A 23 7.27 -29.44 0.91
C THR A 23 6.64 -28.08 0.63
N TRP A 24 5.75 -27.97 -0.36
CA TRP A 24 4.98 -26.75 -0.61
C TRP A 24 4.02 -26.42 0.54
N ILE A 25 3.29 -27.41 1.05
CA ILE A 25 2.41 -27.21 2.21
C ILE A 25 3.22 -26.80 3.44
N VAL A 26 4.34 -27.48 3.71
CA VAL A 26 5.18 -27.18 4.88
C VAL A 26 5.78 -25.78 4.77
N ALA A 27 6.20 -25.33 3.59
CA ALA A 27 6.67 -23.96 3.37
C ALA A 27 5.56 -22.91 3.59
N ALA A 28 4.32 -23.22 3.20
CA ALA A 28 3.18 -22.32 3.38
C ALA A 28 2.59 -22.34 4.81
N LEU A 29 2.90 -23.37 5.60
CA LEU A 29 2.30 -23.62 6.91
C LEU A 29 2.39 -22.43 7.88
N PRO A 30 3.54 -21.72 8.03
CA PRO A 30 3.62 -20.57 8.92
C PRO A 30 2.61 -19.46 8.56
N ILE A 31 2.44 -19.20 7.26
CA ILE A 31 1.52 -18.18 6.74
C ILE A 31 0.07 -18.64 6.93
N ILE A 32 -0.23 -19.91 6.62
CA ILE A 32 -1.57 -20.48 6.78
C ILE A 32 -1.99 -20.40 8.25
N VAL A 33 -1.12 -20.79 9.18
CA VAL A 33 -1.45 -20.74 10.61
C VAL A 33 -1.66 -19.30 11.07
N LEU A 34 -0.81 -18.37 10.67
CA LEU A 34 -0.99 -16.95 10.98
C LEU A 34 -2.36 -16.44 10.49
N LEU A 35 -2.72 -16.73 9.24
CA LEU A 35 -4.02 -16.34 8.66
C LEU A 35 -5.20 -17.00 9.37
N VAL A 36 -5.12 -18.30 9.70
CA VAL A 36 -6.19 -19.01 10.41
C VAL A 36 -6.37 -18.44 11.83
N MET A 37 -5.28 -18.17 12.55
CA MET A 37 -5.35 -17.57 13.89
C MET A 37 -6.01 -16.19 13.84
N MET A 38 -5.66 -15.35 12.86
CA MET A 38 -6.23 -14.00 12.74
C MET A 38 -7.66 -13.99 12.21
N LEU A 39 -7.98 -14.80 11.19
CA LEU A 39 -9.30 -14.75 10.53
C LEU A 39 -10.34 -15.62 11.23
N ARG A 40 -9.97 -16.83 11.67
CA ARG A 40 -10.92 -17.78 12.26
C ARG A 40 -11.04 -17.63 13.77
N PHE A 41 -9.91 -17.47 14.45
CA PHE A 41 -9.84 -17.34 15.90
C PHE A 41 -9.82 -15.88 16.37
N GLN A 42 -9.72 -14.92 15.45
CA GLN A 42 -9.72 -13.48 15.73
C GLN A 42 -8.63 -13.07 16.73
N TRP A 43 -7.49 -13.78 16.72
CA TRP A 43 -6.33 -13.41 17.51
C TRP A 43 -5.68 -12.15 16.91
N GLY A 44 -5.24 -11.24 17.78
CA GLY A 44 -4.39 -10.14 17.37
C GLY A 44 -3.06 -10.64 16.81
N ALA A 45 -2.45 -9.84 15.93
CA ALA A 45 -1.19 -10.19 15.27
C ALA A 45 -0.05 -10.44 16.28
N GLU A 46 -0.08 -9.76 17.43
CA GLU A 46 0.86 -9.92 18.53
C GLU A 46 0.85 -11.32 19.14
N LYS A 47 -0.28 -12.04 19.10
CA LYS A 47 -0.41 -13.42 19.56
C LYS A 47 -0.17 -14.43 18.44
N ALA A 48 -0.61 -14.12 17.23
CA ALA A 48 -0.51 -15.03 16.09
C ALA A 48 0.92 -15.11 15.50
N ALA A 49 1.64 -13.99 15.42
CA ALA A 49 2.96 -13.93 14.78
C ALA A 49 4.03 -14.79 15.49
N PRO A 50 4.15 -14.81 16.83
CA PRO A 50 5.09 -15.70 17.51
C PRO A 50 4.85 -17.18 17.20
N LEU A 51 3.58 -17.60 17.08
CA LEU A 51 3.24 -18.96 16.72
C LEU A 51 3.68 -19.29 15.28
N GLY A 52 3.46 -18.37 14.35
CA GLY A 52 3.96 -18.48 12.97
C GLY A 52 5.49 -18.60 12.92
N LEU A 53 6.21 -17.81 13.72
CA LEU A 53 7.66 -17.87 13.83
C LEU A 53 8.15 -19.22 14.37
N ILE A 54 7.52 -19.75 15.42
CA ILE A 54 7.83 -21.07 15.98
C ILE A 54 7.63 -22.16 14.93
N ILE A 55 6.54 -22.09 14.17
CA ILE A 55 6.24 -23.07 13.11
C ILE A 55 7.26 -22.96 11.98
N ALA A 56 7.65 -21.75 11.57
CA ALA A 56 8.71 -21.54 10.58
C ALA A 56 10.07 -22.10 11.07
N PHE A 57 10.35 -21.94 12.36
CA PHE A 57 11.56 -22.46 12.98
C PHE A 57 11.60 -23.99 12.93
N ILE A 58 10.51 -24.62 13.38
CA ILE A 58 10.38 -26.09 13.40
C ILE A 58 10.38 -26.64 11.97
N SER A 59 9.64 -26.03 11.04
CA SER A 59 9.56 -26.52 9.66
C SER A 59 10.89 -26.40 8.92
N GLY A 60 11.61 -25.30 9.12
CA GLY A 60 12.96 -25.09 8.59
C GLY A 60 13.93 -26.20 9.00
N MET A 61 13.96 -26.53 10.30
CA MET A 61 14.85 -27.56 10.82
C MET A 61 14.41 -28.97 10.45
N ALA A 62 13.12 -29.29 10.58
CA ALA A 62 12.62 -30.66 10.44
C ALA A 62 12.47 -31.11 8.98
N VAL A 63 12.17 -30.20 8.05
CA VAL A 63 11.84 -30.54 6.66
C VAL A 63 12.83 -29.97 5.65
N PHE A 64 13.42 -28.80 5.92
CA PHE A 64 14.35 -28.14 4.99
C PHE A 64 15.83 -28.32 5.35
N ASP A 65 16.11 -29.19 6.32
CA ASP A 65 17.48 -29.53 6.76
C ASP A 65 18.31 -28.27 7.07
N ALA A 66 17.66 -27.27 7.68
CA ALA A 66 18.31 -26.04 8.11
C ALA A 66 18.96 -26.22 9.48
N SER A 67 20.20 -25.77 9.63
CA SER A 67 20.87 -25.74 10.94
C SER A 67 20.20 -24.71 11.85
N PHE A 68 20.27 -24.94 13.16
CA PHE A 68 19.78 -23.97 14.16
C PHE A 68 20.38 -22.58 13.95
N GLN A 69 21.68 -22.51 13.63
CA GLN A 69 22.38 -21.26 13.35
C GLN A 69 21.79 -20.53 12.14
N LEU A 70 21.47 -21.23 11.06
CA LEU A 70 20.84 -20.63 9.87
C LEU A 70 19.49 -20.02 10.24
N VAL A 71 18.61 -20.81 10.86
CA VAL A 71 17.26 -20.33 11.20
C VAL A 71 17.31 -19.15 12.17
N PHE A 72 18.23 -19.17 13.15
CA PHE A 72 18.43 -18.07 14.07
C PHE A 72 18.92 -16.79 13.37
N LEU A 73 19.88 -16.90 12.44
CA LEU A 73 20.38 -15.77 11.66
C LEU A 73 19.29 -15.19 10.74
N GLU A 74 18.48 -16.04 10.11
CA GLU A 74 17.33 -15.60 9.31
C GLU A 74 16.25 -14.93 10.17
N ALA A 75 16.04 -15.38 11.41
CA ALA A 75 15.17 -14.68 12.35
C ALA A 75 15.71 -13.28 12.70
N LEU A 76 17.02 -13.12 12.89
CA LEU A 76 17.65 -11.82 13.11
C LEU A 76 17.55 -10.89 11.90
N LYS A 77 17.71 -11.42 10.67
CA LYS A 77 17.42 -10.69 9.42
C LYS A 77 15.97 -10.21 9.40
N GLY A 78 15.03 -11.08 9.80
CA GLY A 78 13.62 -10.73 9.94
C GLY A 78 13.38 -9.60 10.95
N VAL A 79 14.04 -9.63 12.11
CA VAL A 79 13.97 -8.55 13.11
C VAL A 79 14.50 -7.23 12.54
N TRP A 80 15.64 -7.25 11.84
CA TRP A 80 16.19 -6.06 11.20
C TRP A 80 15.23 -5.46 10.17
N SER A 81 14.71 -6.30 9.25
CA SER A 81 13.70 -5.88 8.27
C SER A 81 12.41 -5.38 8.92
N ALA A 82 12.00 -5.95 10.06
CA ALA A 82 10.83 -5.46 10.78
C ALA A 82 11.07 -4.07 11.36
N ILE A 83 12.27 -3.78 11.90
CA ILE A 83 12.63 -2.45 12.42
C ILE A 83 12.55 -1.39 11.32
N THR A 84 13.07 -1.67 10.11
CA THR A 84 13.03 -0.70 9.00
C THR A 84 11.59 -0.37 8.60
N VAL A 85 10.72 -1.38 8.55
CA VAL A 85 9.27 -1.20 8.32
C VAL A 85 8.60 -0.44 9.46
N LEU A 86 8.89 -0.77 10.72
CA LEU A 86 8.30 -0.11 11.90
C LEU A 86 8.61 1.39 11.95
N ILE A 87 9.82 1.80 11.55
CA ILE A 87 10.17 3.22 11.48
C ILE A 87 9.25 3.97 10.49
N ILE A 88 8.90 3.37 9.36
CA ILE A 88 7.92 3.94 8.41
C ILE A 88 6.55 4.04 9.06
N VAL A 89 6.08 2.95 9.70
CA VAL A 89 4.79 2.91 10.40
C VAL A 89 4.69 4.04 11.43
N TRP A 90 5.70 4.20 12.30
CA TRP A 90 5.70 5.26 13.32
C TRP A 90 5.63 6.65 12.71
N THR A 91 6.41 6.93 11.67
CA THR A 91 6.38 8.24 11.00
C THR A 91 5.09 8.49 10.20
N ALA A 92 4.46 7.44 9.65
CA ALA A 92 3.16 7.53 9.00
C ALA A 92 2.04 7.81 10.00
N ILE A 93 2.06 7.13 11.16
CA ILE A 93 1.13 7.40 12.27
C ILE A 93 1.35 8.83 12.79
N LEU A 94 2.59 9.29 12.92
CA LEU A 94 2.88 10.67 13.32
C LEU A 94 2.25 11.69 12.34
N LEU A 95 2.37 11.47 11.03
CA LEU A 95 1.71 12.31 10.03
C LEU A 95 0.19 12.29 10.17
N TYR A 96 -0.39 11.10 10.40
CA TYR A 96 -1.82 10.95 10.65
C TYR A 96 -2.26 11.73 11.88
N GLU A 97 -1.57 11.59 13.01
CA GLU A 97 -1.91 12.29 14.25
C GLU A 97 -1.77 13.81 14.11
N VAL A 98 -0.75 14.31 13.40
CA VAL A 98 -0.62 15.76 13.13
C VAL A 98 -1.82 16.29 12.34
N VAL A 99 -2.26 15.57 11.30
CA VAL A 99 -3.44 15.95 10.50
C VAL A 99 -4.73 15.83 11.31
N ASN A 100 -4.82 14.80 12.17
CA ASN A 100 -5.96 14.54 13.02
C ASN A 100 -6.13 15.62 14.10
N GLU A 101 -5.07 15.93 14.84
CA GLU A 101 -5.05 16.95 15.91
C GLU A 101 -5.40 18.34 15.36
N ALA A 102 -4.99 18.63 14.12
CA ALA A 102 -5.35 19.86 13.41
C ALA A 102 -6.82 19.91 12.95
N ASN A 103 -7.61 18.87 13.20
CA ASN A 103 -8.99 18.70 12.71
C ASN A 103 -9.11 18.84 11.17
N ALA A 104 -8.03 18.63 10.43
CA ALA A 104 -7.99 18.78 8.98
C ALA A 104 -8.90 17.76 8.27
N PHE A 105 -9.17 16.61 8.91
CA PHE A 105 -10.14 15.62 8.40
C PHE A 105 -11.58 16.14 8.41
N GLU A 106 -11.94 17.04 9.33
CA GLU A 106 -13.27 17.66 9.35
C GLU A 106 -13.42 18.68 8.21
N VAL A 107 -12.36 19.44 7.91
CA VAL A 107 -12.30 20.31 6.73
C VAL A 107 -12.51 19.51 5.45
N PHE A 108 -11.87 18.34 5.35
CA PHE A 108 -12.15 17.42 4.24
C PHE A 108 -13.63 17.06 4.22
N ARG A 109 -14.22 16.58 5.31
CA ARG A 109 -15.65 16.20 5.35
C ARG A 109 -16.58 17.29 4.77
N VAL A 110 -16.38 18.54 5.16
CA VAL A 110 -17.23 19.69 4.78
C VAL A 110 -17.00 20.14 3.34
N GLU A 111 -15.75 20.37 2.96
CA GLU A 111 -15.43 20.87 1.63
C GLU A 111 -15.71 19.81 0.57
N MET A 112 -15.63 18.53 0.94
CA MET A 112 -15.87 17.41 0.04
C MET A 112 -17.35 17.25 -0.35
N LYS A 113 -18.31 17.65 0.49
CA LYS A 113 -19.74 17.75 0.10
C LYS A 113 -19.95 18.69 -1.10
N LYS A 114 -19.10 19.71 -1.26
CA LYS A 114 -19.21 20.75 -2.30
C LYS A 114 -18.57 20.37 -3.64
N ILE A 115 -17.83 19.26 -3.71
CA ILE A 115 -16.98 18.92 -4.86
C ILE A 115 -17.77 18.47 -6.10
N SER A 116 -18.84 17.70 -5.90
CA SER A 116 -19.63 17.15 -7.00
C SER A 116 -21.08 16.96 -6.56
N PRO A 117 -22.08 17.38 -7.35
CA PRO A 117 -23.48 17.09 -7.05
C PRO A 117 -23.89 15.63 -7.40
N ASN A 118 -22.99 14.86 -8.02
CA ASN A 118 -23.20 13.46 -8.34
C ASN A 118 -22.70 12.55 -7.20
N GLU A 119 -23.63 11.88 -6.53
CA GLU A 119 -23.41 11.06 -5.34
C GLU A 119 -22.51 9.85 -5.62
N LEU A 120 -22.70 9.16 -6.76
CA LEU A 120 -21.82 8.04 -7.13
C LEU A 120 -20.40 8.50 -7.41
N LEU A 121 -20.22 9.67 -8.05
CA LEU A 121 -18.88 10.20 -8.25
C LEU A 121 -18.22 10.58 -6.92
N GLN A 122 -18.97 11.14 -5.95
CA GLN A 122 -18.45 11.38 -4.61
C GLN A 122 -17.98 10.07 -3.94
N VAL A 123 -18.80 9.02 -3.98
CA VAL A 123 -18.43 7.70 -3.44
C VAL A 123 -17.18 7.14 -4.12
N LEU A 124 -17.02 7.31 -5.44
CA LEU A 124 -15.80 6.90 -6.15
C LEU A 124 -14.58 7.76 -5.75
N ILE A 125 -14.73 9.08 -5.65
CA ILE A 125 -13.64 9.96 -5.25
C ILE A 125 -13.17 9.58 -3.83
N PHE A 126 -14.07 9.48 -2.86
CA PHE A 126 -13.70 9.26 -1.46
C PHE A 126 -13.48 7.82 -1.09
N GLY A 127 -14.15 6.89 -1.75
CA GLY A 127 -14.05 5.47 -1.46
C GLY A 127 -12.93 4.77 -2.21
N TRP A 128 -12.50 5.32 -3.34
CA TRP A 128 -11.52 4.69 -4.21
C TRP A 128 -10.31 5.57 -4.49
N VAL A 129 -10.51 6.78 -5.02
CA VAL A 129 -9.40 7.59 -5.54
C VAL A 129 -8.58 8.20 -4.41
N PHE A 130 -9.24 8.88 -3.48
CA PHE A 130 -8.62 9.50 -2.32
C PHE A 130 -7.99 8.44 -1.39
N ILE A 131 -8.65 7.31 -1.20
CA ILE A 131 -8.09 6.19 -0.42
C ILE A 131 -6.85 5.61 -1.09
N SER A 132 -6.84 5.52 -2.42
CA SER A 132 -5.65 5.10 -3.16
C SER A 132 -4.50 6.11 -3.03
N PHE A 133 -4.81 7.41 -3.02
CA PHE A 133 -3.83 8.47 -2.78
C PHE A 133 -3.20 8.34 -1.39
N LEU A 134 -4.02 8.21 -0.35
CA LEU A 134 -3.55 7.98 1.01
C LEU A 134 -2.75 6.67 1.11
N MET A 135 -3.22 5.59 0.47
CA MET A 135 -2.51 4.31 0.41
C MET A 135 -1.15 4.42 -0.28
N GLY A 136 -0.99 5.32 -1.25
CA GLY A 136 0.31 5.60 -1.87
C GLY A 136 1.37 6.10 -0.88
N ILE A 137 0.94 6.74 0.21
CA ILE A 137 1.78 7.39 1.21
C ILE A 137 1.82 6.64 2.53
N THR A 138 0.67 6.57 3.23
CA THR A 138 0.62 6.32 4.67
C THR A 138 0.48 4.85 5.00
N GLY A 139 -0.19 4.08 4.15
CA GLY A 139 -0.39 2.64 4.37
C GLY A 139 -1.10 2.29 5.68
N PHE A 140 -0.91 1.05 6.13
CA PHE A 140 -1.16 0.59 7.51
C PHE A 140 -2.54 0.91 8.12
N GLY A 141 -3.59 0.86 7.31
CA GLY A 141 -4.97 1.07 7.76
C GLY A 141 -5.42 2.53 7.84
N VAL A 142 -4.50 3.49 7.75
CA VAL A 142 -4.79 4.94 7.70
C VAL A 142 -5.82 5.30 6.62
N PRO A 143 -5.74 4.75 5.38
CA PRO A 143 -6.75 5.07 4.37
C PRO A 143 -8.18 4.66 4.76
N VAL A 144 -8.34 3.56 5.49
CA VAL A 144 -9.67 3.12 5.95
C VAL A 144 -10.16 3.99 7.11
N ALA A 145 -9.27 4.31 8.06
CA ALA A 145 -9.57 5.16 9.20
C ALA A 145 -10.05 6.56 8.79
N ILE A 146 -9.45 7.12 7.72
CA ILE A 146 -9.86 8.42 7.16
C ILE A 146 -11.06 8.29 6.23
N GLY A 147 -11.08 7.24 5.39
CA GLY A 147 -12.12 7.05 4.38
C GLY A 147 -13.51 6.85 4.98
N ALA A 148 -13.61 6.14 6.10
CA ALA A 148 -14.90 5.85 6.71
C ALA A 148 -15.64 7.11 7.22
N PRO A 149 -15.05 8.00 8.06
CA PRO A 149 -15.71 9.25 8.46
C PRO A 149 -16.12 10.14 7.28
N LEU A 150 -15.29 10.22 6.22
CA LEU A 150 -15.60 11.02 5.02
C LEU A 150 -16.81 10.47 4.27
N LEU A 151 -16.89 9.15 4.10
CA LEU A 151 -18.03 8.50 3.47
C LEU A 151 -19.29 8.63 4.33
N VAL A 152 -19.19 8.50 5.65
CA VAL A 152 -20.30 8.79 6.56
C VAL A 152 -20.76 10.25 6.40
N GLY A 153 -19.83 11.19 6.31
CA GLY A 153 -20.13 12.62 6.14
C GLY A 153 -20.94 12.95 4.88
N ILE A 154 -20.83 12.16 3.81
CA ILE A 154 -21.65 12.31 2.60
C ILE A 154 -22.93 11.44 2.60
N GLY A 155 -23.22 10.76 3.72
CA GLY A 155 -24.44 9.95 3.91
C GLY A 155 -24.29 8.47 3.58
N VAL A 156 -23.08 7.91 3.47
CA VAL A 156 -22.90 6.45 3.38
C VAL A 156 -23.09 5.84 4.76
N SER A 157 -23.82 4.72 4.86
CA SER A 157 -24.05 4.10 6.15
C SER A 157 -22.75 3.55 6.76
N PRO A 158 -22.61 3.53 8.11
CA PRO A 158 -21.32 3.27 8.77
C PRO A 158 -20.63 1.97 8.35
N ILE A 159 -21.40 0.90 8.15
CA ILE A 159 -20.86 -0.40 7.72
C ILE A 159 -20.25 -0.28 6.32
N TRP A 160 -20.97 0.34 5.38
CA TRP A 160 -20.49 0.53 4.02
C TRP A 160 -19.35 1.54 3.91
N ALA A 161 -19.33 2.54 4.80
CA ALA A 161 -18.24 3.50 4.89
C ALA A 161 -16.89 2.85 5.24
N VAL A 162 -16.89 1.69 5.92
CA VAL A 162 -15.67 0.89 6.15
C VAL A 162 -15.38 -0.05 4.97
N PHE A 163 -16.41 -0.69 4.40
CA PHE A 163 -16.23 -1.64 3.30
C PHE A 163 -15.74 -0.99 1.99
N ILE A 164 -16.25 0.19 1.64
CA ILE A 164 -15.92 0.84 0.36
C ILE A 164 -14.43 1.20 0.30
N PRO A 165 -13.81 1.85 1.31
CA PRO A 165 -12.38 2.10 1.34
C PRO A 165 -11.56 0.82 1.25
N LEU A 166 -11.97 -0.26 1.94
CA LEU A 166 -11.31 -1.57 1.87
C LEU A 166 -11.25 -2.11 0.44
N ILE A 167 -12.36 -2.04 -0.29
CA ILE A 167 -12.42 -2.42 -1.71
C ILE A 167 -11.56 -1.46 -2.56
N GLY A 168 -11.66 -0.17 -2.29
CA GLY A 168 -11.05 0.89 -3.06
C GLY A 168 -9.53 0.83 -3.09
N HIS A 169 -8.87 0.58 -1.96
CA HIS A 169 -7.40 0.53 -1.93
C HIS A 169 -6.80 -0.87 -2.08
N ALA A 170 -7.62 -1.93 -2.15
CA ALA A 170 -7.13 -3.31 -2.21
C ALA A 170 -6.07 -3.55 -3.30
N TRP A 171 -6.17 -2.83 -4.42
CA TRP A 171 -5.21 -2.90 -5.54
C TRP A 171 -3.85 -2.27 -5.22
N GLY A 172 -3.82 -1.21 -4.40
CA GLY A 172 -2.66 -0.33 -4.23
C GLY A 172 -1.62 -0.82 -3.23
N ASN A 173 -1.83 -1.95 -2.55
CA ASN A 173 -1.00 -2.37 -1.41
C ASN A 173 0.45 -2.72 -1.79
N THR A 174 0.70 -3.24 -3.00
CA THR A 174 2.05 -3.71 -3.39
C THR A 174 3.03 -2.56 -3.61
N PHE A 175 2.64 -1.55 -4.39
CA PHE A 175 3.47 -0.37 -4.69
C PHE A 175 3.12 0.84 -3.82
N GLY A 176 2.03 0.75 -3.04
CA GLY A 176 1.64 1.76 -2.06
C GLY A 176 2.58 1.77 -0.86
N THR A 177 2.34 2.71 0.05
CA THR A 177 3.21 2.98 1.19
C THR A 177 4.65 3.17 0.74
N LEU A 178 4.84 3.89 -0.37
CA LEU A 178 6.15 4.06 -1.00
C LEU A 178 6.87 2.72 -1.29
N ALA A 179 6.15 1.75 -1.88
CA ALA A 179 6.64 0.43 -2.29
C ALA A 179 7.23 -0.48 -1.20
N VAL A 180 6.92 -0.24 0.08
CA VAL A 180 7.45 -1.06 1.19
C VAL A 180 7.17 -2.55 1.03
N ALA A 181 5.96 -2.92 0.62
CA ALA A 181 5.61 -4.33 0.37
C ALA A 181 6.37 -4.91 -0.82
N TRP A 182 6.53 -4.12 -1.90
CA TRP A 182 7.31 -4.50 -3.06
C TRP A 182 8.79 -4.70 -2.73
N ASP A 183 9.41 -3.79 -1.99
CA ASP A 183 10.83 -3.88 -1.59
C ASP A 183 11.08 -5.12 -0.73
N ALA A 184 10.14 -5.47 0.15
CA ALA A 184 10.19 -6.72 0.92
C ALA A 184 10.13 -7.97 0.01
N LEU A 185 9.30 -7.96 -1.03
CA LEU A 185 9.24 -9.04 -2.01
C LEU A 185 10.53 -9.16 -2.83
N VAL A 186 11.11 -8.02 -3.25
CA VAL A 186 12.38 -7.97 -3.98
C VAL A 186 13.52 -8.53 -3.12
N LEU A 187 13.57 -8.15 -1.84
CA LEU A 187 14.53 -8.67 -0.87
C LEU A 187 14.40 -10.18 -0.69
N GLN A 188 13.18 -10.68 -0.49
CA GLN A 188 12.94 -12.11 -0.23
C GLN A 188 13.19 -13.00 -1.45
N THR A 189 13.01 -12.48 -2.66
CA THR A 189 13.23 -13.21 -3.92
C THR A 189 14.64 -13.06 -4.47
N ASN A 190 15.45 -12.17 -3.88
CA ASN A 190 16.82 -11.86 -4.32
C ASN A 190 16.92 -11.45 -5.81
N ILE A 191 15.93 -10.71 -6.31
CA ILE A 191 15.88 -10.25 -7.70
C ILE A 191 16.43 -8.83 -7.89
N GLY A 192 16.77 -8.13 -6.80
CA GLY A 192 17.16 -6.71 -6.82
C GLY A 192 18.38 -6.42 -7.70
N ASP A 193 19.38 -7.31 -7.70
CA ASP A 193 20.60 -7.16 -8.50
C ASP A 193 20.41 -7.49 -9.98
N ASN A 194 19.27 -8.09 -10.35
CA ASN A 194 18.93 -8.39 -11.73
C ASN A 194 17.87 -7.41 -12.23
N SER A 195 18.32 -6.29 -12.76
CA SER A 195 17.43 -5.22 -13.23
C SER A 195 16.41 -5.70 -14.28
N GLU A 196 16.77 -6.61 -15.17
CA GLU A 196 15.85 -7.14 -16.19
C GLU A 196 14.72 -7.97 -15.55
N LEU A 197 15.07 -8.85 -14.62
CA LEU A 197 14.09 -9.68 -13.91
C LEU A 197 13.23 -8.84 -12.96
N LEU A 198 13.82 -7.83 -12.31
CA LEU A 198 13.12 -6.89 -11.44
C LEU A 198 12.05 -6.11 -12.22
N LEU A 199 12.42 -5.50 -13.35
CA LEU A 199 11.50 -4.72 -14.18
C LEU A 199 10.42 -5.60 -14.81
N SER A 200 10.79 -6.79 -15.28
CA SER A 200 9.83 -7.76 -15.81
C SER A 200 8.81 -8.19 -14.75
N THR A 201 9.26 -8.46 -13.53
CA THR A 201 8.36 -8.80 -12.41
C THR A 201 7.47 -7.61 -12.06
N ALA A 202 8.01 -6.40 -12.02
CA ALA A 202 7.25 -5.18 -11.74
C ALA A 202 6.16 -4.93 -12.80
N LEU A 203 6.48 -5.17 -14.08
CA LEU A 203 5.55 -5.03 -15.19
C LEU A 203 4.35 -5.98 -15.03
N TRP A 204 4.61 -7.28 -14.81
CA TRP A 204 3.55 -8.27 -14.64
C TRP A 204 2.73 -8.03 -13.38
N ALA A 205 3.38 -7.68 -12.26
CA ALA A 205 2.69 -7.30 -11.04
C ALA A 205 1.76 -6.11 -11.28
N ALA A 206 2.24 -5.06 -11.95
CA ALA A 206 1.42 -3.88 -12.24
C ALA A 206 0.25 -4.18 -13.20
N ILE A 207 0.44 -5.07 -14.19
CA ILE A 207 -0.66 -5.53 -15.06
C ILE A 207 -1.76 -6.22 -14.26
N PHE A 208 -1.41 -7.18 -13.39
CA PHE A 208 -2.41 -7.89 -12.59
C PHE A 208 -3.10 -6.98 -11.57
N ILE A 209 -2.33 -6.06 -10.98
CA ILE A 209 -2.86 -5.05 -10.07
C ILE A 209 -3.81 -4.10 -10.79
N TRP A 210 -3.53 -3.72 -12.03
CA TRP A 210 -4.42 -2.85 -12.81
C TRP A 210 -5.78 -3.51 -13.07
N ILE A 211 -5.81 -4.82 -13.36
CA ILE A 211 -7.07 -5.58 -13.48
C ILE A 211 -7.87 -5.45 -12.18
N TRP A 212 -7.25 -5.63 -11.02
CA TRP A 212 -7.90 -5.48 -9.72
C TRP A 212 -8.33 -4.05 -9.42
N ASN A 213 -7.53 -3.05 -9.81
CA ASN A 213 -7.91 -1.65 -9.70
C ASN A 213 -9.20 -1.34 -10.47
N PHE A 214 -9.31 -1.83 -11.70
CA PHE A 214 -10.54 -1.69 -12.50
C PHE A 214 -11.72 -2.41 -11.84
N ILE A 215 -11.51 -3.63 -11.35
CA ILE A 215 -12.53 -4.41 -10.63
C ILE A 215 -13.01 -3.65 -9.38
N SER A 216 -12.12 -3.03 -8.59
CA SER A 216 -12.48 -2.23 -7.42
C SER A 216 -13.44 -1.08 -7.78
N GLY A 217 -13.14 -0.32 -8.84
CA GLY A 217 -14.02 0.76 -9.30
C GLY A 217 -15.41 0.26 -9.74
N ILE A 218 -15.46 -0.86 -10.46
CA ILE A 218 -16.73 -1.51 -10.85
C ILE A 218 -17.47 -2.06 -9.64
N ALA A 219 -16.79 -2.67 -8.68
CA ALA A 219 -17.38 -3.24 -7.47
C ALA A 219 -18.04 -2.16 -6.62
N ILE A 220 -17.41 -0.99 -6.46
CA ILE A 220 -17.99 0.15 -5.76
C ILE A 220 -19.26 0.65 -6.46
N CYS A 221 -19.22 0.80 -7.80
CA CYS A 221 -20.43 1.14 -8.57
C CYS A 221 -21.54 0.11 -8.38
N TRP A 222 -21.19 -1.19 -8.42
CA TRP A 222 -22.14 -2.28 -8.28
C TRP A 222 -22.80 -2.31 -6.89
N VAL A 223 -22.00 -2.14 -5.84
CA VAL A 223 -22.48 -2.06 -4.46
C VAL A 223 -23.40 -0.85 -4.27
N TYR A 224 -23.06 0.30 -4.86
CA TYR A 224 -23.86 1.52 -4.77
C TYR A 224 -25.24 1.40 -5.45
N GLY A 225 -25.32 0.87 -6.67
CA GLY A 225 -26.58 0.89 -7.43
C GLY A 225 -26.67 -0.14 -8.56
N LYS A 226 -25.94 -1.26 -8.44
CA LYS A 226 -25.92 -2.39 -9.39
C LYS A 226 -25.64 -1.93 -10.83
N LYS A 227 -26.36 -2.50 -11.81
CA LYS A 227 -26.14 -2.29 -13.24
C LYS A 227 -26.29 -0.82 -13.66
N GLU A 228 -27.23 -0.08 -13.08
CA GLU A 228 -27.46 1.33 -13.45
C GLU A 228 -26.31 2.22 -13.01
N ALA A 229 -25.84 2.03 -11.78
CA ALA A 229 -24.66 2.74 -11.29
C ALA A 229 -23.40 2.35 -12.05
N VAL A 230 -23.21 1.08 -12.41
CA VAL A 230 -22.08 0.67 -13.27
C VAL A 230 -22.15 1.39 -14.62
N LYS A 231 -23.31 1.44 -15.29
CA LYS A 231 -23.45 2.17 -16.57
C LYS A 231 -23.13 3.66 -16.43
N LYS A 232 -23.59 4.30 -15.34
CA LYS A 232 -23.34 5.72 -15.08
C LYS A 232 -21.88 6.00 -14.71
N GLY A 233 -21.27 5.11 -13.92
CA GLY A 233 -19.90 5.24 -13.41
C GLY A 233 -18.82 4.75 -14.37
N LEU A 234 -19.16 3.95 -15.38
CA LEU A 234 -18.19 3.26 -16.25
C LEU A 234 -17.14 4.20 -16.85
N LEU A 235 -17.57 5.37 -17.36
CA LEU A 235 -16.65 6.33 -17.95
C LEU A 235 -15.65 6.87 -16.90
N ALA A 236 -16.11 7.25 -15.71
CA ALA A 236 -15.24 7.64 -14.61
C ALA A 236 -14.30 6.50 -14.21
N VAL A 237 -14.80 5.26 -14.11
CA VAL A 237 -13.99 4.09 -13.77
C VAL A 237 -12.89 3.83 -14.79
N ILE A 238 -13.19 3.89 -16.09
CA ILE A 238 -12.19 3.71 -17.15
C ILE A 238 -11.11 4.78 -17.05
N ILE A 239 -11.48 6.05 -16.94
CA ILE A 239 -10.53 7.17 -16.88
C ILE A 239 -9.64 7.04 -15.63
N ILE A 240 -10.26 6.90 -14.46
CA ILE A 240 -9.56 6.81 -13.17
C ILE A 240 -8.66 5.58 -13.15
N SER A 241 -9.17 4.42 -13.57
CA SER A 241 -8.40 3.18 -13.55
C SER A 241 -7.22 3.22 -14.52
N THR A 242 -7.40 3.82 -15.69
CA THR A 242 -6.30 3.99 -16.66
C THR A 242 -5.21 4.89 -16.09
N ILE A 243 -5.58 5.97 -15.41
CA ILE A 243 -4.60 6.85 -14.77
C ILE A 243 -3.91 6.11 -13.63
N GLN A 244 -4.66 5.51 -12.70
CA GLN A 244 -4.10 4.82 -11.53
C GLN A 244 -3.27 3.59 -11.92
N GLY A 245 -3.90 2.58 -12.53
CA GLY A 245 -3.23 1.32 -12.85
C GLY A 245 -2.29 1.43 -14.05
N GLY A 246 -2.68 2.16 -15.10
CA GLY A 246 -1.81 2.41 -16.26
C GLY A 246 -0.62 3.31 -15.91
N GLY A 247 -0.84 4.36 -15.12
CA GLY A 247 0.24 5.19 -14.57
C GLY A 247 1.18 4.40 -13.66
N GLN A 248 0.64 3.50 -12.81
CA GLN A 248 1.46 2.63 -11.98
C GLN A 248 2.29 1.67 -12.82
N LEU A 249 1.71 1.10 -13.88
CA LEU A 249 2.43 0.25 -14.82
C LEU A 249 3.62 0.99 -15.42
N ILE A 250 3.42 2.20 -15.94
CA ILE A 250 4.51 3.00 -16.52
C ILE A 250 5.56 3.32 -15.45
N LEU A 251 5.16 3.89 -14.32
CA LEU A 251 6.11 4.35 -13.30
C LEU A 251 6.84 3.20 -12.60
N SER A 252 6.22 2.02 -12.47
CA SER A 252 6.90 0.84 -11.92
C SER A 252 8.15 0.44 -12.71
N GLN A 253 8.27 0.87 -13.97
CA GLN A 253 9.43 0.62 -14.82
C GLN A 253 10.57 1.63 -14.60
N PHE A 254 10.31 2.75 -13.93
CA PHE A 254 11.31 3.79 -13.67
C PHE A 254 11.61 3.92 -12.18
N ASN A 255 10.57 3.94 -11.35
CA ASN A 255 10.67 4.10 -9.91
C ASN A 255 9.45 3.47 -9.22
N GLN A 256 9.68 2.32 -8.61
CA GLN A 256 8.66 1.51 -7.94
C GLN A 256 8.10 2.21 -6.70
N THR A 257 8.94 2.96 -5.96
CA THR A 257 8.59 3.71 -4.75
C THR A 257 7.47 4.73 -5.00
N ILE A 258 7.48 5.42 -6.14
CA ILE A 258 6.46 6.44 -6.46
C ILE A 258 5.35 5.90 -7.38
N ALA A 259 5.40 4.62 -7.74
CA ALA A 259 4.56 4.05 -8.78
C ALA A 259 3.07 4.04 -8.43
N ALA A 260 2.69 3.84 -7.17
CA ALA A 260 1.28 3.98 -6.76
C ALA A 260 0.90 5.44 -6.47
N PHE A 261 1.82 6.19 -5.86
CA PHE A 261 1.55 7.51 -5.30
C PHE A 261 1.23 8.58 -6.36
N ILE A 262 2.09 8.74 -7.36
CA ILE A 262 1.92 9.79 -8.37
C ILE A 262 0.67 9.56 -9.23
N PRO A 263 0.39 8.34 -9.73
CA PRO A 263 -0.81 8.08 -10.50
C PRO A 263 -2.09 8.27 -9.68
N ALA A 264 -2.08 7.91 -8.39
CA ALA A 264 -3.22 8.17 -7.51
C ALA A 264 -3.45 9.68 -7.28
N THR A 265 -2.39 10.47 -7.16
CA THR A 265 -2.46 11.93 -7.05
C THR A 265 -3.05 12.57 -8.32
N ILE A 266 -2.55 12.15 -9.50
CA ILE A 266 -3.07 12.63 -10.78
C ILE A 266 -4.55 12.21 -10.94
N ALA A 267 -4.89 10.97 -10.57
CA ALA A 267 -6.26 10.48 -10.62
C ALA A 267 -7.18 11.27 -9.69
N LEU A 268 -6.71 11.67 -8.50
CA LEU A 268 -7.47 12.52 -7.58
C LEU A 268 -7.79 13.87 -8.24
N ILE A 269 -6.77 14.54 -8.80
CA ILE A 269 -6.96 15.81 -9.53
C ILE A 269 -7.98 15.63 -10.67
N VAL A 270 -7.81 14.59 -11.50
CA VAL A 270 -8.72 14.32 -12.62
C VAL A 270 -10.13 14.01 -12.14
N ALA A 271 -10.31 13.26 -11.06
CA ALA A 271 -11.62 12.93 -10.53
C ALA A 271 -12.35 14.19 -10.00
N LEU A 272 -11.63 15.13 -9.40
CA LEU A 272 -12.18 16.45 -9.04
C LEU A 272 -12.62 17.25 -10.28
N PHE A 273 -11.86 17.19 -11.38
CA PHE A 273 -12.27 17.81 -12.64
C PHE A 273 -13.46 17.10 -13.31
N LEU A 274 -13.56 15.77 -13.20
CA LEU A 274 -14.72 15.01 -13.70
C LEU A 274 -16.02 15.54 -13.09
N GLY A 275 -16.01 15.91 -11.80
CA GLY A 275 -17.15 16.51 -11.12
C GLY A 275 -17.65 17.83 -11.74
N LYS A 276 -16.83 18.51 -12.54
CA LYS A 276 -17.20 19.76 -13.24
C LYS A 276 -17.63 19.54 -14.70
N THR A 277 -17.60 18.30 -15.19
CA THR A 277 -17.97 17.98 -16.59
C THR A 277 -19.49 17.88 -16.78
N LYS A 278 -19.99 17.98 -18.03
CA LYS A 278 -21.43 17.81 -18.32
C LYS A 278 -22.00 16.46 -17.86
N THR A 279 -21.19 15.40 -17.85
CA THR A 279 -21.62 14.04 -17.52
C THR A 279 -21.86 13.84 -16.02
N TYR A 280 -21.02 14.47 -15.19
CA TYR A 280 -21.00 14.26 -13.73
C TYR A 280 -21.25 15.52 -12.90
N GLY A 281 -21.28 16.70 -13.52
CA GLY A 281 -21.60 17.97 -12.86
C GLY A 281 -23.10 18.24 -12.71
N ASN A 282 -23.95 17.35 -13.23
CA ASN A 282 -25.38 17.38 -12.94
C ASN A 282 -25.68 16.48 -11.72
N PRO A 283 -26.63 16.88 -10.85
CA PRO A 283 -27.07 16.06 -9.74
C PRO A 283 -27.55 14.70 -10.23
N TRP A 284 -26.98 13.64 -9.65
CA TRP A 284 -27.41 12.28 -9.93
C TRP A 284 -27.25 11.46 -8.65
N ARG A 285 -28.32 10.77 -8.27
CA ARG A 285 -28.37 9.89 -7.10
C ARG A 285 -29.33 8.75 -7.36
N MET A 286 -29.03 7.59 -6.80
CA MET A 286 -29.91 6.42 -6.83
C MET A 286 -30.74 6.39 -5.54
N GLN A 287 -32.06 6.56 -5.66
CA GLN A 287 -32.96 6.54 -4.48
C GLN A 287 -32.95 5.19 -3.76
N GLY A 288 -32.90 4.08 -4.52
CA GLY A 288 -32.85 2.72 -3.97
C GLY A 288 -31.45 2.21 -3.61
N SER A 289 -30.47 3.10 -3.41
CA SER A 289 -29.12 2.68 -3.02
C SER A 289 -29.14 2.12 -1.60
N LYS A 290 -28.63 0.89 -1.42
CA LYS A 290 -28.57 0.22 -0.11
C LYS A 290 -27.45 0.74 0.80
N ILE A 291 -26.51 1.49 0.23
CA ILE A 291 -25.34 1.95 0.97
C ILE A 291 -25.48 3.36 1.50
N MET A 292 -26.46 4.12 1.01
CA MET A 292 -26.74 5.47 1.46
C MET A 292 -27.76 5.40 2.60
N ASP A 293 -27.40 5.99 3.73
CA ASP A 293 -28.35 6.26 4.81
C ASP A 293 -29.18 7.48 4.42
N ARG A 294 -30.49 7.29 4.29
CA ARG A 294 -31.46 8.34 3.89
C ARG A 294 -32.27 8.84 5.07
N GLU A 295 -32.24 8.13 6.20
CA GLU A 295 -33.09 8.39 7.36
C GLU A 295 -32.33 9.17 8.43
N ASN A 296 -31.04 8.89 8.58
CA ASN A 296 -30.17 9.70 9.42
C ASN A 296 -29.65 10.90 8.60
N ASN A 297 -30.25 12.07 8.79
CA ASN A 297 -29.58 13.32 8.45
C ASN A 297 -28.35 13.43 9.35
N VAL A 298 -27.16 13.26 8.78
CA VAL A 298 -25.91 13.61 9.45
C VAL A 298 -26.04 15.08 9.86
N GLN A 299 -26.20 15.34 11.15
CA GLN A 299 -26.21 16.69 11.70
C GLN A 299 -24.88 17.35 11.31
N ASP A 300 -24.99 18.47 10.59
CA ASP A 300 -23.89 19.38 10.37
C ASP A 300 -23.65 20.08 11.72
N ASP A 301 -22.89 19.46 12.62
CA ASP A 301 -22.45 20.15 13.84
C ASP A 301 -21.53 21.32 13.42
N GLU A 302 -21.91 22.52 13.87
CA GLU A 302 -21.50 23.82 13.35
C GLU A 302 -20.15 24.35 13.87
N ASP A 303 -19.31 23.54 14.52
CA ASP A 303 -18.01 24.00 15.02
C ASP A 303 -16.89 23.61 14.05
N TYR A 304 -16.70 24.44 13.03
CA TYR A 304 -15.72 24.19 11.97
C TYR A 304 -14.39 24.90 12.24
N PRO A 305 -13.25 24.22 12.04
CA PRO A 305 -11.96 24.90 11.99
C PRO A 305 -11.94 25.93 10.85
N ASP A 306 -11.45 27.15 11.11
CA ASP A 306 -11.18 28.16 10.07
C ASP A 306 -9.94 27.78 9.25
N MET A 307 -10.06 26.69 8.49
CA MET A 307 -8.99 26.13 7.68
C MET A 307 -9.50 25.83 6.27
N LYS A 308 -8.76 26.30 5.27
CA LYS A 308 -9.07 26.03 3.86
C LYS A 308 -8.67 24.60 3.48
N LEU A 309 -9.36 24.04 2.49
CA LEU A 309 -9.01 22.72 1.94
C LEU A 309 -7.53 22.60 1.55
N SER A 310 -6.95 23.64 0.95
CA SER A 310 -5.55 23.64 0.57
C SER A 310 -4.59 23.57 1.76
N GLN A 311 -4.96 24.16 2.91
CA GLN A 311 -4.18 24.10 4.15
C GLN A 311 -4.21 22.69 4.73
N ALA A 312 -5.40 22.07 4.78
CA ALA A 312 -5.56 20.69 5.25
C ALA A 312 -4.71 19.66 4.46
N PHE A 313 -4.41 19.94 3.19
CA PHE A 313 -3.54 19.10 2.35
C PHE A 313 -2.03 19.40 2.46
N VAL A 314 -1.62 20.46 3.18
CA VAL A 314 -0.21 20.90 3.23
C VAL A 314 0.76 19.78 3.62
N PRO A 315 0.52 18.98 4.69
CA PRO A 315 1.48 17.93 5.07
C PRO A 315 1.69 16.92 3.94
N TYR A 316 0.63 16.58 3.22
CA TYR A 316 0.71 15.68 2.06
C TYR A 316 1.40 16.33 0.87
N PHE A 317 1.18 17.63 0.60
CA PHE A 317 1.91 18.35 -0.45
C PHE A 317 3.40 18.44 -0.18
N ILE A 318 3.78 18.74 1.07
CA ILE A 318 5.18 18.76 1.52
C ILE A 318 5.81 17.39 1.31
N LEU A 319 5.12 16.33 1.75
CA LEU A 319 5.59 14.98 1.54
C LEU A 319 5.79 14.65 0.06
N SER A 320 4.83 15.02 -0.77
CA SER A 320 4.87 14.83 -2.22
C SER A 320 6.10 15.52 -2.82
N ALA A 321 6.33 16.78 -2.42
CA ALA A 321 7.43 17.59 -2.91
C ALA A 321 8.79 17.02 -2.49
N ILE A 322 8.95 16.63 -1.22
CA ILE A 322 10.19 16.02 -0.71
C ILE A 322 10.44 14.70 -1.42
N THR A 323 9.43 13.85 -1.53
CA THR A 323 9.54 12.53 -2.17
C THR A 323 9.95 12.66 -3.64
N LEU A 324 9.30 13.56 -4.39
CA LEU A 324 9.64 13.82 -5.79
C LEU A 324 11.04 14.41 -5.93
N PHE A 325 11.40 15.39 -5.10
CA PHE A 325 12.72 16.02 -5.14
C PHE A 325 13.84 15.00 -4.85
N VAL A 326 13.69 14.20 -3.80
CA VAL A 326 14.73 13.24 -3.38
C VAL A 326 14.79 12.01 -4.28
N LEU A 327 13.65 11.44 -4.67
CA LEU A 327 13.63 10.15 -5.38
C LEU A 327 13.65 10.26 -6.90
N LEU A 328 13.22 11.39 -7.48
CA LEU A 328 13.17 11.56 -8.94
C LEU A 328 14.43 12.25 -9.49
N ILE A 329 15.09 13.10 -8.69
CA ILE A 329 16.33 13.77 -9.09
C ILE A 329 17.50 12.84 -8.78
N GLN A 330 17.95 12.07 -9.77
CA GLN A 330 18.99 11.05 -9.59
C GLN A 330 20.27 11.57 -8.90
N PRO A 331 20.80 12.77 -9.21
CA PRO A 331 21.94 13.33 -8.47
C PRO A 331 21.68 13.50 -6.97
N VAL A 332 20.49 13.95 -6.59
CA VAL A 332 20.10 14.15 -5.17
C VAL A 332 19.98 12.79 -4.49
N LYS A 333 19.27 11.84 -5.12
CA LYS A 333 19.12 10.47 -4.62
C LYS A 333 20.47 9.82 -4.36
N ASN A 334 21.39 9.90 -5.33
CA ASN A 334 22.71 9.28 -5.25
C ASN A 334 23.56 9.91 -4.13
N TYR A 335 23.46 11.24 -3.95
CA TYR A 335 24.19 11.94 -2.89
C TYR A 335 23.66 11.60 -1.50
N LEU A 336 22.34 11.67 -1.30
CA LEU A 336 21.71 11.35 -0.02
C LEU A 336 21.80 9.85 0.33
N GLY A 337 21.83 8.98 -0.68
CA GLY A 337 21.92 7.53 -0.52
C GLY A 337 23.31 7.00 -0.15
N GLN A 338 24.33 7.86 -0.03
CA GLN A 338 25.69 7.44 0.34
C GLN A 338 25.79 6.89 1.77
N VAL A 339 24.95 7.41 2.67
CA VAL A 339 24.91 6.99 4.06
C VAL A 339 23.89 5.86 4.20
N SER A 340 24.38 4.66 4.47
CA SER A 340 23.54 3.50 4.72
C SER A 340 24.03 2.68 5.91
N VAL A 341 23.08 2.23 6.72
CA VAL A 341 23.29 1.41 7.91
C VAL A 341 22.69 0.04 7.64
N GLY A 342 23.46 -1.01 7.90
CA GLY A 342 23.00 -2.39 7.79
C GLY A 342 23.93 -3.27 8.60
N PHE A 343 23.44 -4.45 8.97
CA PHE A 343 24.23 -5.41 9.73
C PHE A 343 24.88 -6.44 8.82
N PRO A 344 26.11 -6.89 9.14
CA PRO A 344 26.75 -7.97 8.44
C PRO A 344 26.12 -9.31 8.85
N PHE A 345 25.86 -10.16 7.86
CA PHE A 345 25.43 -11.54 8.06
C PHE A 345 26.38 -12.49 7.31
N PRO A 346 26.86 -13.55 7.98
CA PRO A 346 27.74 -14.51 7.33
C PRO A 346 26.98 -15.37 6.32
N GLU A 347 27.74 -16.02 5.43
CA GLU A 347 27.19 -17.06 4.55
C GLU A 347 26.61 -18.20 5.39
N THR A 348 25.45 -18.71 4.99
CA THR A 348 24.85 -19.90 5.59
C THR A 348 24.37 -20.85 4.49
N SER A 349 24.23 -22.13 4.80
CA SER A 349 23.69 -23.10 3.84
C SER A 349 22.77 -24.10 4.50
N THR A 350 21.74 -24.53 3.78
CA THR A 350 20.91 -25.67 4.18
C THR A 350 21.59 -27.00 3.82
N GLY A 351 21.19 -28.09 4.46
CA GLY A 351 21.69 -29.44 4.12
C GLY A 351 21.31 -29.90 2.71
N TYR A 352 20.30 -29.27 2.08
CA TYR A 352 19.98 -29.44 0.65
C TYR A 352 20.88 -28.63 -0.30
N GLY A 353 21.90 -27.95 0.22
CA GLY A 353 22.89 -27.21 -0.55
C GLY A 353 22.40 -25.83 -1.04
N PHE A 354 21.30 -25.31 -0.48
CA PHE A 354 20.90 -23.92 -0.74
C PHE A 354 21.80 -22.98 0.07
N VAL A 355 22.51 -22.08 -0.62
CA VAL A 355 23.45 -21.14 -0.02
C VAL A 355 22.80 -19.76 0.06
N ASN A 356 22.81 -19.19 1.26
CA ASN A 356 22.55 -17.78 1.52
C ASN A 356 23.91 -17.07 1.54
N GLU A 357 24.19 -16.30 0.50
CA GLU A 357 25.42 -15.51 0.38
C GLU A 357 25.65 -14.61 1.60
N ALA A 358 26.92 -14.39 1.93
CA ALA A 358 27.28 -13.41 2.94
C ALA A 358 26.88 -12.00 2.48
N ALA A 359 26.39 -11.18 3.42
CA ALA A 359 26.03 -9.79 3.16
C ALA A 359 26.74 -8.89 4.17
N GLU A 360 27.56 -7.94 3.71
CA GLU A 360 28.18 -6.96 4.61
C GLU A 360 27.16 -5.99 5.22
N LYS A 361 26.12 -5.66 4.45
CA LYS A 361 24.97 -4.86 4.88
C LYS A 361 23.68 -5.49 4.35
N PHE A 362 23.08 -6.39 5.12
CA PHE A 362 21.78 -6.94 4.75
C PHE A 362 20.69 -5.87 4.88
N SER A 363 19.85 -5.71 3.84
CA SER A 363 18.77 -4.71 3.76
C SER A 363 19.18 -3.35 4.33
N PRO A 364 20.14 -2.65 3.69
CA PRO A 364 20.69 -1.42 4.24
C PRO A 364 19.62 -0.32 4.29
N LEU A 365 19.41 0.24 5.48
CA LEU A 365 18.61 1.44 5.68
C LEU A 365 19.43 2.65 5.26
N ALA A 366 18.99 3.37 4.24
CA ALA A 366 19.57 4.65 3.80
C ALA A 366 18.69 5.80 4.29
N PRO A 367 18.93 6.40 5.48
CA PRO A 367 17.94 7.23 6.17
C PRO A 367 17.48 8.44 5.34
N PHE A 368 18.38 9.04 4.57
CA PHE A 368 18.09 10.25 3.79
C PHE A 368 17.30 10.03 2.51
N THR A 369 17.22 8.79 2.04
CA THR A 369 16.39 8.40 0.90
C THR A 369 15.24 7.49 1.31
N HIS A 370 15.10 7.21 2.61
CA HIS A 370 14.08 6.32 3.14
C HIS A 370 12.75 7.05 3.34
N ALA A 371 11.66 6.35 3.03
CA ALA A 371 10.29 6.86 3.15
C ALA A 371 9.99 7.49 4.52
N SER A 372 10.53 6.92 5.60
CA SER A 372 10.29 7.41 6.95
C SER A 372 10.79 8.83 7.20
N LEU A 373 11.91 9.24 6.59
CA LEU A 373 12.40 10.60 6.76
C LEU A 373 11.45 11.60 6.09
N PHE A 374 10.94 11.27 4.90
CA PHE A 374 10.02 12.16 4.19
C PHE A 374 8.73 12.33 4.97
N LEU A 375 8.20 11.23 5.52
CA LEU A 375 7.04 11.25 6.43
C LEU A 375 7.33 12.10 7.66
N ALA A 376 8.44 11.88 8.35
CA ALA A 376 8.80 12.65 9.55
C ALA A 376 8.94 14.16 9.27
N LEU A 377 9.59 14.54 8.17
CA LEU A 377 9.74 15.94 7.77
C LEU A 377 8.39 16.57 7.40
N ALA A 378 7.54 15.83 6.70
CA ALA A 378 6.19 16.26 6.37
C ALA A 378 5.32 16.44 7.62
N SER A 379 5.41 15.53 8.60
CA SER A 379 4.73 15.65 9.89
C SER A 379 5.22 16.88 10.65
N LEU A 380 6.53 17.07 10.75
CA LEU A 380 7.13 18.17 11.49
C LEU A 380 6.75 19.52 10.88
N LEU A 381 6.85 19.67 9.56
CA LEU A 381 6.45 20.91 8.89
C LEU A 381 4.94 21.10 8.93
N GLY A 382 4.17 20.02 8.80
CA GLY A 382 2.70 20.04 8.93
C GLY A 382 2.27 20.58 10.29
N PHE A 383 2.90 20.13 11.37
CA PHE A 383 2.63 20.57 12.74
C PHE A 383 2.85 22.07 12.96
N PHE A 384 3.77 22.70 12.23
CA PHE A 384 4.01 24.14 12.36
C PHE A 384 3.09 25.00 11.46
N ILE A 385 2.48 24.41 10.44
CA ILE A 385 1.67 25.14 9.45
C ILE A 385 0.17 25.03 9.73
N LEU A 386 -0.27 23.85 10.18
CA LEU A 386 -1.63 23.60 10.67
C LEU A 386 -1.76 24.14 12.09
#